data_AF-A0ABD4B5F0-F1
#
_entry.id   AF-A0ABD4B5F0-F1
#
_cell.length_a   1.000
_cell.length_b   1.000
_cell.length_c   1.000
_cell.angle_alpha   90.00
_cell.angle_beta   90.00
_cell.angle_gamma   90.00
#
_symmetry.space_group_name_H-M   'P 1'
#
loop_
_entity.id
_entity.type
_entity.pdbx_description
1 polymer ?
#
loop_
_entity_poly.entity_id
_entity_poly.type
_entity_poly.pdbx_seq_one_letter_code
_entity_poly.pdbx_strand_id
1 'polypeptide(L)'
;MQLSPLQSALLYFRYFIYPEKKTRSFDLSDLVFIIMVFLVLALGLLMSKEISISYNEAKDFFYSSAWFVQIAQKSTAILGQNDLALRLPFLIAHLINMFLFYLIGRKILKKPKDALYVVLTYALLPGVNLFAILLAKSVLVLSLGLLVSYLYIKTQKIPYLTLSACAFLDGAFIPLLLGVFAYALRKRYFKSAIFILVCLSVNTALFSGSFNKGLPSGYFIDTCLELMLLYSPLLFLYYPYTLYKALLDKKPSLLAFMSASGWLFPLLLSMRQEIDLRTFAPLALIGLPLFIKSVLNSLRVRLKEFRGQYYLRVFSLYLLMLTETLFLWGSKISGANEKLLNRHFLAKEVATALQLRGIHQIRTNDKQLALRLQFYGIKEGGRLRLINTKISKKRPDITIIYADKILQSYSLVRH
;
A
#
# COMPACT_ATOMS: atom_id res chain seq x y z
N MET A 1 30.28 -21.82 -22.68
CA MET A 1 28.97 -22.41 -22.33
C MET A 1 27.92 -21.30 -22.34
N GLN A 2 27.00 -21.31 -23.32
CA GLN A 2 25.86 -20.39 -23.32
C GLN A 2 24.88 -20.84 -22.23
N LEU A 3 24.71 -20.01 -21.21
CA LEU A 3 23.74 -20.26 -20.13
C LEU A 3 22.32 -20.12 -20.69
N SER A 4 21.42 -21.04 -20.31
CA SER A 4 20.01 -20.93 -20.66
C SER A 4 19.40 -19.63 -20.08
N PRO A 5 18.36 -19.05 -20.71
CA PRO A 5 17.73 -17.80 -20.24
C PRO A 5 17.22 -17.87 -18.79
N LEU A 6 16.87 -19.07 -18.31
CA LEU A 6 16.44 -19.30 -16.93
C LEU A 6 17.63 -19.30 -15.95
N GLN A 7 18.78 -19.87 -16.36
CA GLN A 7 20.02 -19.84 -15.58
C GLN A 7 20.63 -18.44 -15.52
N SER A 8 20.55 -17.67 -16.61
CA SER A 8 21.01 -16.28 -16.62
C SER A 8 20.11 -15.40 -15.74
N ALA A 9 18.78 -15.55 -15.81
CA ALA A 9 17.85 -14.86 -14.91
C ALA A 9 18.12 -15.21 -13.43
N LEU A 10 18.37 -16.49 -13.12
CA LEU A 10 18.76 -16.93 -11.77
C LEU A 10 20.10 -16.35 -11.31
N LEU A 11 21.08 -16.22 -12.22
CA LEU A 11 22.38 -15.61 -11.93
C LEU A 11 22.29 -14.11 -11.69
N TYR A 12 21.50 -13.39 -12.49
CA TYR A 12 21.25 -11.96 -12.27
C TYR A 12 20.46 -11.71 -10.99
N PHE A 13 19.46 -12.55 -10.69
CA PHE A 13 18.74 -12.55 -9.42
C PHE A 13 19.71 -12.81 -8.24
N ARG A 14 20.60 -13.80 -8.37
CA ARG A 14 21.63 -14.13 -7.38
C ARG A 14 22.62 -12.99 -7.16
N TYR A 15 23.06 -12.31 -8.21
CA TYR A 15 24.01 -11.20 -8.13
C TYR A 15 23.39 -9.94 -7.50
N PHE A 16 22.15 -9.60 -7.85
CA PHE A 16 21.43 -8.47 -7.26
C PHE A 16 21.17 -8.65 -5.75
N ILE A 17 20.95 -9.90 -5.33
CA ILE A 17 20.72 -10.24 -3.92
C ILE A 17 22.03 -10.29 -3.12
N TYR A 18 23.17 -10.66 -3.73
CA TYR A 18 24.40 -10.98 -2.99
C TYR A 18 25.68 -10.43 -3.65
N PRO A 19 26.16 -9.21 -3.32
CA PRO A 19 27.55 -8.87 -3.53
C PRO A 19 28.36 -9.33 -2.30
N GLU A 20 29.24 -10.29 -2.57
CA GLU A 20 30.48 -10.63 -1.87
C GLU A 20 30.50 -10.70 -0.33
N LYS A 21 30.24 -11.92 0.17
CA LYS A 21 31.07 -12.75 1.08
C LYS A 21 30.15 -13.67 1.86
N LYS A 22 30.27 -14.97 1.56
CA LYS A 22 29.40 -16.11 1.93
C LYS A 22 28.14 -16.23 1.08
N THR A 23 28.28 -16.99 0.00
CA THR A 23 27.17 -17.59 -0.74
C THR A 23 26.36 -18.47 0.21
N ARG A 24 25.17 -18.01 0.58
CA ARG A 24 24.22 -18.76 1.38
C ARG A 24 23.46 -19.75 0.49
N SER A 25 23.27 -20.99 0.95
CA SER A 25 22.41 -21.99 0.29
C SER A 25 20.94 -21.58 0.34
N PHE A 26 20.17 -22.04 -0.65
CA PHE A 26 18.72 -21.92 -0.64
C PHE A 26 18.15 -22.82 0.47
N ASP A 27 17.40 -22.23 1.42
CA ASP A 27 16.85 -22.95 2.58
C ASP A 27 15.32 -23.10 2.43
N LEU A 28 14.71 -24.01 3.21
CA LEU A 28 13.24 -24.20 3.26
C LEU A 28 12.47 -22.89 3.48
N SER A 29 13.04 -21.93 4.23
CA SER A 29 12.41 -20.62 4.44
C SER A 29 12.30 -19.82 3.15
N ASP A 30 13.27 -19.92 2.24
CA ASP A 30 13.22 -19.22 0.96
C ASP A 30 12.12 -19.84 0.06
N LEU A 31 11.92 -21.16 0.11
CA LEU A 31 10.82 -21.85 -0.58
C LEU A 31 9.46 -21.40 -0.06
N VAL A 32 9.27 -21.37 1.27
CA VAL A 32 8.02 -20.90 1.89
C VAL A 32 7.75 -19.43 1.53
N PHE A 33 8.80 -18.60 1.49
CA PHE A 33 8.68 -17.22 1.03
C PHE A 33 8.17 -17.11 -0.41
N ILE A 34 8.70 -17.92 -1.33
CA ILE A 34 8.25 -17.94 -2.73
C ILE A 34 6.77 -18.35 -2.81
N ILE A 35 6.35 -19.36 -2.05
CA ILE A 35 4.94 -19.78 -2.00
C ILE A 35 4.05 -18.63 -1.49
N MET A 36 4.46 -17.93 -0.43
CA MET A 36 3.70 -16.78 0.08
C MET A 36 3.58 -15.66 -0.97
N VAL A 37 4.66 -15.34 -1.68
CA VAL A 37 4.66 -14.34 -2.76
C VAL A 37 3.69 -14.74 -3.87
N PHE A 38 3.70 -16.01 -4.29
CA PHE A 38 2.80 -16.50 -5.31
C PHE A 38 1.33 -16.45 -4.87
N LEU A 39 1.05 -16.82 -3.62
CA LEU A 39 -0.30 -16.74 -3.03
C LEU A 39 -0.80 -15.29 -2.99
N VAL A 40 0.01 -14.36 -2.51
CA VAL A 40 -0.35 -12.92 -2.45
C VAL A 40 -0.56 -12.35 -3.85
N LEU A 41 0.28 -12.73 -4.83
CA LEU A 41 0.11 -12.32 -6.22
C LEU A 41 -1.20 -12.86 -6.80
N ALA A 42 -1.50 -14.15 -6.59
CA ALA A 42 -2.76 -14.74 -7.07
C ALA A 42 -3.98 -14.02 -6.50
N LEU A 43 -3.98 -13.77 -5.19
CA LEU A 43 -5.05 -13.03 -4.51
C LEU A 43 -5.16 -11.58 -5.01
N GLY A 44 -4.03 -10.88 -5.17
CA GLY A 44 -3.99 -9.52 -5.70
C GLY A 44 -4.52 -9.41 -7.13
N LEU A 45 -4.21 -10.40 -7.99
CA LEU A 45 -4.72 -10.47 -9.36
C LEU A 45 -6.23 -10.76 -9.41
N LEU A 46 -6.72 -11.65 -8.55
CA LEU A 46 -8.16 -11.93 -8.43
C LEU A 46 -8.90 -10.66 -8.02
N MET A 47 -8.47 -9.99 -6.94
CA MET A 47 -9.09 -8.76 -6.45
C MET A 47 -9.05 -7.63 -7.49
N SER A 48 -7.94 -7.49 -8.21
CA SER A 48 -7.78 -6.47 -9.25
C SER A 48 -8.72 -6.66 -10.43
N LYS A 49 -9.17 -7.90 -10.71
CA LYS A 49 -10.18 -8.17 -11.73
C LYS A 49 -11.59 -7.82 -11.27
N GLU A 50 -11.88 -7.95 -9.98
CA GLU A 50 -13.21 -7.71 -9.43
C GLU A 50 -13.53 -6.24 -9.22
N ILE A 51 -12.56 -5.46 -8.76
CA ILE A 51 -12.77 -4.06 -8.39
C ILE A 51 -12.75 -3.18 -9.64
N SER A 52 -13.82 -2.41 -9.87
CA SER A 52 -13.86 -1.37 -10.91
C SER A 52 -13.17 -0.08 -10.45
N ILE A 53 -12.80 0.77 -11.41
CA ILE A 53 -12.18 2.06 -11.11
C ILE A 53 -13.16 2.97 -10.37
N SER A 54 -12.73 3.54 -9.25
CA SER A 54 -13.53 4.51 -8.51
C SER A 54 -13.49 5.88 -9.17
N TYR A 55 -14.41 6.78 -8.78
CA TYR A 55 -14.46 8.13 -9.33
C TYR A 55 -13.16 8.91 -9.08
N ASN A 56 -12.62 8.84 -7.87
CA ASN A 56 -11.39 9.56 -7.53
C ASN A 56 -10.20 9.02 -8.31
N GLU A 57 -10.07 7.69 -8.45
CA GLU A 57 -9.00 7.08 -9.24
C GLU A 57 -9.10 7.43 -10.72
N ALA A 58 -10.32 7.43 -11.28
CA ALA A 58 -10.52 7.81 -12.67
C ALA A 58 -10.23 9.31 -12.88
N LYS A 59 -10.63 10.17 -11.94
CA LYS A 59 -10.33 11.60 -11.97
C LYS A 59 -8.81 11.83 -11.94
N ASP A 60 -8.11 11.14 -11.05
CA ASP A 60 -6.65 11.21 -10.98
C ASP A 60 -6.02 10.68 -12.27
N PHE A 61 -6.49 9.54 -12.78
CA PHE A 61 -6.00 8.94 -14.01
C PHE A 61 -6.10 9.86 -15.23
N PHE A 62 -7.18 10.63 -15.37
CA PHE A 62 -7.35 11.51 -16.54
C PHE A 62 -6.79 12.92 -16.36
N TYR A 63 -6.81 13.47 -15.15
CA TYR A 63 -6.50 14.90 -14.94
C TYR A 63 -5.26 15.16 -14.08
N SER A 64 -4.76 14.17 -13.33
CA SER A 64 -3.59 14.35 -12.49
C SER A 64 -2.30 14.10 -13.27
N SER A 65 -1.31 14.97 -13.06
CA SER A 65 0.05 14.82 -13.56
C SER A 65 0.98 14.17 -12.53
N ALA A 66 0.45 13.63 -11.42
CA ALA A 66 1.27 13.04 -10.38
C ALA A 66 2.12 11.85 -10.89
N TRP A 67 3.35 11.74 -10.39
CA TRP A 67 4.34 10.77 -10.86
C TRP A 67 3.85 9.31 -10.80
N PHE A 68 3.10 8.93 -9.77
CA PHE A 68 2.55 7.57 -9.62
C PHE A 68 1.40 7.30 -10.60
N VAL A 69 0.65 8.34 -10.97
CA VAL A 69 -0.41 8.25 -11.99
C VAL A 69 0.21 8.06 -13.37
N GLN A 70 1.29 8.78 -13.68
CA GLN A 70 2.01 8.61 -14.95
C GLN A 70 2.54 7.18 -15.14
N ILE A 71 2.95 6.51 -14.05
CA ILE A 71 3.33 5.09 -14.09
C ILE A 71 2.13 4.22 -14.48
N ALA A 72 0.96 4.48 -13.90
CA ALA A 72 -0.27 3.76 -14.21
C ALA A 72 -0.74 4.02 -15.67
N GLN A 73 -0.70 5.26 -16.13
CA GLN A 73 -1.02 5.65 -17.50
C GLN A 73 -0.13 4.93 -18.51
N LYS A 74 1.19 4.91 -18.28
CA LYS A 74 2.15 4.15 -19.12
C LYS A 74 1.83 2.66 -19.13
N SER A 75 1.50 2.07 -17.98
CA SER A 75 1.10 0.67 -17.89
C SER A 75 -0.14 0.37 -18.74
N THR A 76 -1.19 1.21 -18.64
CA THR A 76 -2.41 1.07 -19.46
C THR A 76 -2.19 1.35 -20.94
N ALA A 77 -1.20 2.16 -21.31
CA ALA A 77 -0.86 2.41 -22.70
C ALA A 77 -0.21 1.18 -23.36
N ILE A 78 0.60 0.42 -22.60
CA ILE A 78 1.31 -0.76 -23.10
C ILE A 78 0.42 -2.01 -23.08
N LEU A 79 -0.35 -2.21 -22.02
CA LEU A 79 -1.13 -3.44 -21.78
C LEU A 79 -2.63 -3.31 -22.10
N GLY A 80 -3.06 -2.12 -22.54
CA GLY A 80 -4.46 -1.77 -22.77
C GLY A 80 -5.14 -1.15 -21.54
N GLN A 81 -6.20 -0.38 -21.79
CA GLN A 81 -7.01 0.27 -20.75
C GLN A 81 -7.91 -0.76 -20.06
N ASN A 82 -7.36 -1.45 -19.06
CA ASN A 82 -8.09 -2.38 -18.22
C ASN A 82 -7.69 -2.22 -16.75
N ASP A 83 -8.54 -2.76 -15.86
CA ASP A 83 -8.38 -2.69 -14.41
C ASP A 83 -7.05 -3.30 -13.92
N LEU A 84 -6.60 -4.37 -14.58
CA LEU A 84 -5.38 -5.08 -14.22
C LEU A 84 -4.13 -4.27 -14.58
N ALA A 85 -4.08 -3.71 -15.79
CA ALA A 85 -2.97 -2.88 -16.26
C ALA A 85 -2.82 -1.62 -15.42
N LEU A 86 -3.92 -1.03 -14.97
CA LEU A 86 -3.89 0.12 -14.06
C LEU A 86 -3.18 -0.22 -12.74
N ARG A 87 -3.45 -1.42 -12.19
CA ARG A 87 -3.01 -1.85 -10.86
C ARG A 87 -1.68 -2.60 -10.84
N LEU A 88 -1.28 -3.17 -11.97
CA LEU A 88 -0.09 -4.01 -12.08
C LEU A 88 1.18 -3.35 -11.53
N PRO A 89 1.48 -2.06 -11.76
CA PRO A 89 2.68 -1.43 -11.19
C PRO A 89 2.67 -1.41 -9.65
N PHE A 90 1.49 -1.22 -9.04
CA PHE A 90 1.32 -1.19 -7.58
C PHE A 90 1.41 -2.59 -6.98
N LEU A 91 0.87 -3.61 -7.67
CA LEU A 91 1.06 -5.01 -7.29
C LEU A 91 2.54 -5.41 -7.36
N ILE A 92 3.26 -5.03 -8.41
CA ILE A 92 4.70 -5.29 -8.52
C ILE A 92 5.45 -4.60 -7.37
N ALA A 93 5.14 -3.34 -7.07
CA ALA A 93 5.73 -2.63 -5.94
C ALA A 93 5.42 -3.31 -4.59
N HIS A 94 4.21 -3.86 -4.43
CA HIS A 94 3.84 -4.63 -3.24
C HIS A 94 4.67 -5.91 -3.10
N LEU A 95 4.96 -6.62 -4.20
CA LEU A 95 5.86 -7.78 -4.18
C LEU A 95 7.31 -7.38 -3.89
N ILE A 96 7.77 -6.24 -4.42
CA ILE A 96 9.09 -5.68 -4.09
C ILE A 96 9.19 -5.38 -2.59
N ASN A 97 8.12 -4.84 -1.98
CA ASN A 97 8.07 -4.61 -0.53
C ASN A 97 8.19 -5.92 0.26
N MET A 98 7.43 -6.96 -0.12
CA MET A 98 7.55 -8.29 0.53
C MET A 98 8.98 -8.81 0.44
N PHE A 99 9.61 -8.65 -0.73
CA PHE A 99 10.98 -9.06 -0.96
C PHE A 99 11.99 -8.29 -0.10
N LEU A 100 11.87 -6.96 -0.04
CA LEU A 100 12.72 -6.12 0.80
C LEU A 100 12.52 -6.45 2.30
N PHE A 101 11.29 -6.64 2.77
CA PHE A 101 11.03 -7.08 4.13
C PHE A 101 11.67 -8.42 4.45
N TYR A 102 11.62 -9.37 3.51
CA TYR A 102 12.30 -10.66 3.67
C TYR A 102 13.81 -10.44 3.82
N LEU A 103 14.46 -9.72 2.91
CA LEU A 103 15.90 -9.45 2.97
C LEU A 103 16.33 -8.72 4.23
N ILE A 104 15.59 -7.69 4.63
CA ILE A 104 15.83 -6.93 5.87
C ILE A 104 15.65 -7.85 7.09
N GLY A 105 14.56 -8.61 7.14
CA GLY A 105 14.26 -9.55 8.21
C GLY A 105 15.36 -10.60 8.36
N ARG A 106 15.89 -11.12 7.26
CA ARG A 106 17.00 -12.09 7.24
C ARG A 106 18.31 -11.53 7.81
N LYS A 107 18.52 -10.22 7.74
CA LYS A 107 19.71 -9.55 8.30
C LYS A 107 19.54 -9.15 9.77
N ILE A 108 18.32 -8.79 10.19
CA ILE A 108 18.03 -8.29 11.54
C ILE A 108 17.69 -9.41 12.53
N LEU A 109 16.97 -10.43 12.08
CA LEU A 109 16.41 -11.47 12.95
C LEU A 109 17.37 -12.63 13.15
N LYS A 110 17.24 -13.29 14.31
CA LYS A 110 18.14 -14.38 14.72
C LYS A 110 17.97 -15.63 13.85
N LYS A 111 16.73 -16.00 13.52
CA LYS A 111 16.45 -17.23 12.77
C LYS A 111 15.92 -16.92 11.36
N PRO A 112 16.24 -17.77 10.36
CA PRO A 112 15.75 -17.64 8.99
C PRO A 112 14.23 -17.55 8.90
N LYS A 113 13.55 -18.44 9.62
CA LYS A 113 12.08 -18.54 9.68
C LYS A 113 11.43 -17.28 10.24
N ASP A 114 12.16 -16.47 11.02
CA ASP A 114 11.61 -15.27 11.63
C ASP A 114 11.29 -14.19 10.59
N ALA A 115 12.07 -14.15 9.51
CA ALA A 115 11.81 -13.23 8.40
C ALA A 115 10.48 -13.52 7.70
N LEU A 116 10.00 -14.77 7.74
CA LEU A 116 8.68 -15.12 7.20
C LEU A 116 7.56 -14.46 8.00
N TYR A 117 7.69 -14.34 9.32
CA TYR A 117 6.70 -13.61 10.12
C TYR A 117 6.66 -12.12 9.79
N VAL A 118 7.79 -11.51 9.39
CA VAL A 118 7.79 -10.10 8.92
C VAL A 118 6.97 -9.97 7.65
N VAL A 119 7.24 -10.83 6.67
CA VAL A 119 6.52 -10.83 5.39
C VAL A 119 5.04 -11.15 5.58
N LEU A 120 4.73 -12.14 6.42
CA LEU A 120 3.36 -12.52 6.75
C LEU A 120 2.60 -11.38 7.42
N THR A 121 3.23 -10.68 8.37
CA THR A 121 2.61 -9.53 9.03
C THR A 121 2.34 -8.43 8.02
N TYR A 122 3.29 -8.11 7.14
CA TYR A 122 3.09 -7.13 6.08
C TYR A 122 1.94 -7.52 5.12
N ALA A 123 1.91 -8.77 4.67
CA ALA A 123 0.90 -9.28 3.73
C ALA A 123 -0.50 -9.38 4.33
N LEU A 124 -0.62 -9.55 5.65
CA LEU A 124 -1.90 -9.60 6.36
C LEU A 124 -2.39 -8.21 6.82
N LEU A 125 -1.64 -7.13 6.58
CA LEU A 125 -2.13 -5.79 6.95
C LEU A 125 -3.26 -5.36 5.99
N PRO A 126 -4.45 -5.00 6.50
CA PRO A 126 -5.58 -4.58 5.67
C PRO A 126 -5.24 -3.36 4.81
N GLY A 127 -4.61 -2.34 5.40
CA GLY A 127 -4.23 -1.11 4.70
C GLY A 127 -3.22 -1.35 3.59
N VAL A 128 -2.26 -2.26 3.79
CA VAL A 128 -1.26 -2.59 2.76
C VAL A 128 -1.91 -3.24 1.54
N ASN A 129 -2.83 -4.17 1.78
CA ASN A 129 -3.58 -4.82 0.69
C ASN A 129 -4.45 -3.81 -0.07
N LEU A 130 -5.07 -2.85 0.63
CA LEU A 130 -5.79 -1.75 -0.02
C LEU A 130 -4.87 -0.87 -0.85
N PHE A 131 -3.69 -0.51 -0.33
CA PHE A 131 -2.73 0.31 -1.05
C PHE A 131 -2.21 -0.37 -2.33
N ALA A 132 -2.09 -1.70 -2.34
CA ALA A 132 -1.63 -2.47 -3.51
C ALA A 132 -2.67 -2.52 -4.64
N ILE A 133 -3.95 -2.37 -4.32
CA ILE A 133 -5.06 -2.46 -5.27
C ILE A 133 -5.52 -1.08 -5.74
N LEU A 134 -5.45 -0.06 -4.89
CA LEU A 134 -5.89 1.29 -5.23
C LEU A 134 -4.80 2.07 -5.95
N LEU A 135 -5.20 3.02 -6.81
CA LEU A 135 -4.28 3.95 -7.47
C LEU A 135 -3.73 4.97 -6.44
N ALA A 136 -2.75 4.56 -5.65
CA ALA A 136 -2.18 5.36 -4.56
C ALA A 136 -0.65 5.27 -4.53
N LYS A 137 0.02 6.40 -4.25
CA LYS A 137 1.49 6.45 -4.10
C LYS A 137 2.02 5.64 -2.92
N SER A 138 1.16 5.25 -1.99
CA SER A 138 1.46 4.59 -0.71
C SER A 138 2.45 3.43 -0.81
N VAL A 139 2.22 2.49 -1.74
CA VAL A 139 3.05 1.29 -1.89
C VAL A 139 4.44 1.62 -2.44
N LEU A 140 4.51 2.58 -3.35
CA LEU A 140 5.75 3.04 -3.98
C LEU A 140 6.59 3.85 -2.97
N VAL A 141 5.94 4.69 -2.15
CA VAL A 141 6.59 5.40 -1.04
C VAL A 141 7.22 4.41 -0.05
N LEU A 142 6.48 3.37 0.34
CA LEU A 142 7.03 2.30 1.17
C LEU A 142 8.20 1.57 0.50
N SER A 143 8.13 1.31 -0.81
CA SER A 143 9.20 0.65 -1.58
C SER A 143 10.51 1.41 -1.49
N LEU A 144 10.46 2.73 -1.67
CA LEU A 144 11.63 3.58 -1.55
C LEU A 144 12.14 3.67 -0.11
N GLY A 145 11.24 3.72 0.87
CA GLY A 145 11.63 3.70 2.29
C GLY A 145 12.30 2.39 2.73
N LEU A 146 11.82 1.25 2.25
CA LEU A 146 12.45 -0.04 2.46
C LEU A 146 13.76 -0.18 1.70
N LEU A 147 13.87 0.39 0.50
CA LEU A 147 15.12 0.42 -0.25
C LEU A 147 16.21 1.19 0.51
N VAL A 148 15.89 2.37 1.04
CA VAL A 148 16.78 3.15 1.93
C VAL A 148 17.22 2.30 3.12
N SER A 149 16.28 1.61 3.76
CA SER A 149 16.53 0.74 4.91
C SER A 149 17.46 -0.43 4.58
N TYR A 150 17.21 -1.08 3.44
CA TYR A 150 18.01 -2.21 2.97
C TYR A 150 19.44 -1.78 2.61
N LEU A 151 19.60 -0.68 1.87
CA LEU A 151 20.91 -0.12 1.52
C LEU A 151 21.70 0.26 2.77
N TYR A 152 21.05 0.86 3.76
CA TYR A 152 21.67 1.17 5.05
C TYR A 152 22.15 -0.10 5.77
N ILE A 153 21.32 -1.14 5.87
CA ILE A 153 21.70 -2.41 6.53
C ILE A 153 22.85 -3.10 5.77
N LYS A 154 22.85 -3.02 4.44
CA LYS A 154 23.86 -3.65 3.60
C LYS A 154 25.22 -2.94 3.67
N THR A 155 25.22 -1.61 3.58
CA THR A 155 26.44 -0.80 3.49
C THR A 155 26.92 -0.25 4.83
N GLN A 156 26.06 -0.26 5.85
CA GLN A 156 26.24 0.42 7.15
C GLN A 156 26.48 1.94 7.03
N LYS A 157 26.17 2.52 5.86
CA LYS A 157 26.32 3.94 5.55
C LYS A 157 24.96 4.53 5.16
N ILE A 158 24.78 5.82 5.44
CA ILE A 158 23.56 6.54 5.04
C ILE A 158 23.54 6.63 3.50
N PRO A 159 22.46 6.18 2.83
CA PRO A 159 22.43 6.12 1.37
C PRO A 159 22.01 7.48 0.79
N TYR A 160 22.99 8.39 0.66
CA TYR A 160 22.78 9.78 0.25
C TYR A 160 22.04 9.93 -1.10
N LEU A 161 22.42 9.13 -2.10
CA LEU A 161 21.81 9.21 -3.45
C LEU A 161 20.31 8.90 -3.42
N THR A 162 19.90 7.82 -2.75
CA THR A 162 18.48 7.47 -2.64
C THR A 162 17.70 8.46 -1.79
N LEU A 163 18.32 9.03 -0.75
CA LEU A 163 17.68 10.06 0.08
C LEU A 163 17.46 11.35 -0.71
N SER A 164 18.43 11.74 -1.54
CA SER A 164 18.28 12.88 -2.45
C SER A 164 17.12 12.63 -3.42
N ALA A 165 17.06 11.44 -4.05
CA ALA A 165 15.93 11.08 -4.90
C ALA A 165 14.58 11.20 -4.18
N CYS A 166 14.46 10.65 -2.96
CA CYS A 166 13.24 10.78 -2.15
C CYS A 166 12.87 12.26 -1.87
N ALA A 167 13.87 13.12 -1.63
CA ALA A 167 13.64 14.54 -1.34
C ALA A 167 13.08 15.32 -2.53
N PHE A 168 13.40 14.94 -3.77
CA PHE A 168 12.86 15.61 -4.96
C PHE A 168 11.56 15.00 -5.50
N LEU A 169 11.17 13.82 -5.01
CA LEU A 169 10.09 13.04 -5.61
C LEU A 169 8.71 13.44 -5.08
N ASP A 170 8.53 13.49 -3.76
CA ASP A 170 7.21 13.74 -3.16
C ASP A 170 7.33 14.25 -1.71
N GLY A 171 6.38 15.09 -1.26
CA GLY A 171 6.24 15.50 0.14
C GLY A 171 5.92 14.35 1.11
N ALA A 172 5.51 13.19 0.59
CA ALA A 172 5.33 11.96 1.36
C ALA A 172 6.57 11.52 2.13
N PHE A 173 7.78 11.90 1.69
CA PHE A 173 9.05 11.48 2.28
C PHE A 173 9.53 12.33 3.47
N ILE A 174 8.80 13.39 3.86
CA ILE A 174 9.17 14.21 5.03
C ILE A 174 9.36 13.36 6.31
N PRO A 175 8.46 12.42 6.68
CA PRO A 175 8.67 11.58 7.86
C PRO A 175 9.93 10.72 7.75
N LEU A 176 10.24 10.23 6.55
CA LEU A 176 11.45 9.47 6.33
C LEU A 176 12.69 10.35 6.56
N LEU A 177 12.74 11.54 5.97
CA LEU A 177 13.86 12.48 6.12
C LEU A 177 14.01 12.94 7.58
N LEU A 178 12.92 13.24 8.28
CA LEU A 178 12.92 13.56 9.71
C LEU A 178 13.49 12.42 10.56
N GLY A 179 13.09 11.18 10.28
CA GLY A 179 13.63 10.00 10.96
C GLY A 179 15.13 9.84 10.74
N VAL A 180 15.62 9.96 9.50
CA VAL A 180 17.06 9.87 9.22
C VAL A 180 17.82 11.05 9.87
N PHE A 181 17.24 12.26 9.88
CA PHE A 181 17.82 13.43 10.54
C PHE A 181 17.99 13.20 12.04
N ALA A 182 16.93 12.76 12.73
CA ALA A 182 16.97 12.42 14.16
C ALA A 182 18.02 11.34 14.47
N TYR A 183 18.15 10.33 13.59
CA TYR A 183 19.19 9.32 13.71
C TYR A 183 20.60 9.90 13.56
N ALA A 184 20.82 10.75 12.56
CA ALA A 184 22.12 11.40 12.32
C ALA A 184 22.54 12.26 13.52
N LEU A 185 21.60 13.00 14.12
CA LEU A 185 21.83 13.75 15.36
C LEU A 185 22.19 12.83 16.52
N ARG A 186 21.43 11.74 16.73
CA ARG A 186 21.68 10.77 17.80
C ARG A 186 23.07 10.12 17.68
N LYS A 187 23.54 9.88 16.45
CA LYS A 187 24.87 9.31 16.17
C LYS A 187 25.99 10.35 16.05
N ARG A 188 25.67 11.65 16.20
CA ARG A 188 26.60 12.78 16.01
C ARG A 188 27.24 12.80 14.61
N TYR A 189 26.52 12.34 13.59
CA TYR A 189 26.95 12.42 12.19
C TYR A 189 26.60 13.79 11.59
N PHE A 190 27.31 14.84 12.01
CA PHE A 190 27.00 16.23 11.65
C PHE A 190 26.92 16.50 10.14
N LYS A 191 27.87 15.97 9.36
CA LYS A 191 27.86 16.12 7.89
C LYS A 191 26.59 15.53 7.27
N SER A 192 26.19 14.34 7.74
CA SER A 192 24.95 13.69 7.29
C SER A 192 23.72 14.47 7.74
N ALA A 193 23.71 14.98 8.97
CA ALA A 193 22.60 15.78 9.49
C ALA A 193 22.39 17.07 8.67
N ILE A 194 23.47 17.78 8.33
CA ILE A 194 23.41 18.97 7.46
C ILE A 194 22.87 18.60 6.07
N PHE A 195 23.38 17.52 5.47
CA PHE A 195 22.87 17.06 4.17
C PHE A 195 21.37 16.76 4.21
N ILE A 196 20.91 16.03 5.24
CA ILE A 196 19.49 15.68 5.36
C ILE A 196 18.65 16.93 5.65
N LEU A 197 19.17 17.88 6.42
CA LEU A 197 18.50 19.16 6.67
C LEU A 197 18.30 19.93 5.35
N VAL A 198 19.33 20.00 4.49
CA VAL A 198 19.21 20.60 3.15
C VAL A 198 18.17 19.86 2.31
N CYS A 199 18.21 18.53 2.28
CA CYS A 199 17.21 17.74 1.56
C CYS A 199 15.78 17.97 2.08
N LEU A 200 15.62 18.08 3.40
CA LEU A 200 14.33 18.35 4.02
C LEU A 200 13.84 19.75 3.66
N SER A 201 14.70 20.78 3.76
CA SER A 201 14.37 22.14 3.36
C SER A 201 13.95 22.20 1.89
N VAL A 202 14.69 21.57 1.00
CA VAL A 202 14.35 21.49 -0.43
C VAL A 202 13.01 20.78 -0.66
N ASN A 203 12.78 19.62 -0.03
CA ASN A 203 11.52 18.89 -0.16
C ASN A 203 10.34 19.76 0.33
N THR A 204 10.46 20.39 1.49
CA THR A 204 9.41 21.26 2.02
C THR A 204 9.18 22.48 1.15
N ALA A 205 10.22 23.07 0.55
CA ALA A 205 10.07 24.19 -0.37
C ALA A 205 9.28 23.80 -1.63
N LEU A 206 9.63 22.65 -2.24
CA LEU A 206 9.00 22.15 -3.46
C LEU A 206 7.54 21.70 -3.24
N PHE A 207 7.23 21.10 -2.08
CA PHE A 207 5.93 20.49 -1.81
C PHE A 207 5.09 21.22 -0.74
N SER A 208 5.47 22.44 -0.39
CA SER A 208 4.84 23.30 0.65
C SER A 208 3.33 23.46 0.50
N GLY A 209 2.82 23.50 -0.74
CA GLY A 209 1.38 23.59 -1.03
C GLY A 209 0.55 22.40 -0.55
N SER A 210 1.18 21.29 -0.17
CA SER A 210 0.48 20.09 0.34
C SER A 210 0.00 20.24 1.79
N PHE A 211 0.54 21.21 2.55
CA PHE A 211 0.39 21.30 4.01
C PHE A 211 -0.38 22.53 4.51
N ASN A 212 -0.80 23.41 3.62
CA ASN A 212 -1.45 24.67 3.98
C ASN A 212 -2.94 24.61 3.63
N LYS A 213 -3.74 23.90 4.42
CA LYS A 213 -5.20 24.03 4.40
C LYS A 213 -5.71 24.61 5.71
N GLY A 214 -6.21 25.85 5.63
CA GLY A 214 -7.21 26.41 6.54
C GLY A 214 -6.85 26.57 8.02
N LEU A 215 -7.85 27.02 8.78
CA LEU A 215 -7.80 27.19 10.24
C LEU A 215 -7.52 25.84 10.94
N PRO A 216 -6.76 25.85 12.05
CA PRO A 216 -6.44 24.63 12.77
C PRO A 216 -7.72 23.95 13.26
N SER A 217 -7.91 22.69 12.86
CA SER A 217 -9.01 21.83 13.29
C SER A 217 -8.46 20.48 13.71
N GLY A 218 -8.95 19.95 14.84
CA GLY A 218 -8.45 18.71 15.41
C GLY A 218 -9.10 17.49 14.76
N TYR A 219 -8.30 16.66 14.08
CA TYR A 219 -8.71 15.39 13.48
C TYR A 219 -7.99 14.19 14.09
N PHE A 220 -7.43 14.36 15.29
CA PHE A 220 -6.59 13.35 15.94
C PHE A 220 -7.31 12.01 16.15
N ILE A 221 -8.56 12.05 16.61
CA ILE A 221 -9.35 10.84 16.86
C ILE A 221 -9.67 10.12 15.54
N ASP A 222 -10.11 10.86 14.53
CA ASP A 222 -10.40 10.31 13.20
C ASP A 222 -9.15 9.67 12.58
N THR A 223 -7.99 10.33 12.74
CA THR A 223 -6.69 9.83 12.30
C THR A 223 -6.31 8.53 13.03
N CYS A 224 -6.52 8.46 14.35
CA CYS A 224 -6.29 7.23 15.10
C CYS A 224 -7.20 6.09 14.63
N LEU A 225 -8.49 6.37 14.42
CA LEU A 225 -9.45 5.39 13.93
C LEU A 225 -9.08 4.87 12.53
N GLU A 226 -8.72 5.75 11.60
CA GLU A 226 -8.29 5.35 10.27
C GLU A 226 -6.97 4.55 10.31
N LEU A 227 -6.00 4.94 11.16
CA LEU A 227 -4.78 4.15 11.35
C LEU A 227 -5.06 2.77 11.98
N MET A 228 -6.03 2.66 12.89
CA MET A 228 -6.47 1.36 13.44
C MET A 228 -7.08 0.48 12.34
N LEU A 229 -7.87 1.05 11.43
CA LEU A 229 -8.41 0.33 10.27
C LEU A 229 -7.31 -0.09 9.28
N LEU A 230 -6.30 0.76 9.05
CA LEU A 230 -5.20 0.47 8.12
C LEU A 230 -4.21 -0.55 8.68
N TYR A 231 -3.92 -0.51 9.98
CA TYR A 231 -2.91 -1.36 10.60
C TYR A 231 -3.44 -2.57 11.36
N SER A 232 -4.76 -2.71 11.51
CA SER A 232 -5.38 -3.53 12.54
C SER A 232 -5.27 -2.90 13.95
N PRO A 233 -6.36 -2.85 14.73
CA PRO A 233 -6.38 -2.25 16.06
C PRO A 233 -5.30 -2.78 17.01
N LEU A 234 -5.08 -4.10 17.04
CA LEU A 234 -4.12 -4.72 17.95
C LEU A 234 -2.67 -4.38 17.61
N LEU A 235 -2.35 -4.35 16.32
CA LEU A 235 -1.03 -3.93 15.87
C LEU A 235 -0.85 -2.43 16.09
N PHE A 236 -1.89 -1.61 15.85
CA PHE A 236 -1.84 -0.17 16.11
C PHE A 236 -1.45 0.16 17.55
N LEU A 237 -2.01 -0.56 18.53
CA LEU A 237 -1.70 -0.35 19.95
C LEU A 237 -0.30 -0.88 20.32
N TYR A 238 0.08 -2.05 19.81
CA TYR A 238 1.33 -2.69 20.24
C TYR A 238 2.57 -2.19 19.50
N TYR A 239 2.44 -1.75 18.25
CA TYR A 239 3.53 -1.26 17.43
C TYR A 239 4.33 -0.10 18.03
N PRO A 240 3.73 1.00 18.52
CA PRO A 240 4.47 2.13 19.09
C PRO A 240 5.30 1.72 20.31
N TYR A 241 4.84 0.78 21.13
CA TYR A 241 5.63 0.23 22.23
C TYR A 241 6.92 -0.44 21.73
N THR A 242 6.84 -1.21 20.64
CA THR A 242 8.03 -1.85 20.06
C THR A 242 9.01 -0.84 19.47
N LEU A 243 8.51 0.23 18.87
CA LEU A 243 9.32 1.32 18.35
C LEU A 243 10.02 2.08 19.47
N TYR A 244 9.29 2.44 20.52
CA TYR A 244 9.84 3.07 21.72
C TYR A 244 10.98 2.24 22.32
N LYS A 245 10.76 0.94 22.50
CA LYS A 245 11.79 0.01 22.99
C LYS A 245 13.01 -0.05 22.07
N ALA A 246 12.81 -0.02 20.76
CA ALA A 246 13.91 -0.06 19.78
C ALA A 246 14.72 1.25 19.72
N LEU A 247 14.07 2.39 19.99
CA LEU A 247 14.73 3.71 20.07
C LEU A 247 15.60 3.86 21.33
N LEU A 248 15.18 3.26 22.44
CA LEU A 248 15.91 3.29 23.71
C LEU A 248 16.98 2.19 23.85
N ASP A 249 17.09 1.29 22.87
CA ASP A 249 18.16 0.30 22.86
C ASP A 249 19.54 1.00 22.83
N LYS A 250 20.58 0.34 23.37
CA LYS A 250 21.95 0.90 23.46
C LYS A 250 22.48 1.32 22.08
N LYS A 251 22.10 0.59 21.04
CA LYS A 251 22.45 0.87 19.64
C LYS A 251 21.16 0.93 18.82
N PRO A 252 20.44 2.07 18.84
CA PRO A 252 19.17 2.15 18.13
C PRO A 252 19.43 2.10 16.62
N SER A 253 18.59 1.36 15.92
CA SER A 253 18.70 1.17 14.47
C SER A 253 18.10 2.37 13.70
N LEU A 254 18.65 2.71 12.54
CA LEU A 254 18.07 3.72 11.65
C LEU A 254 16.59 3.45 11.34
N LEU A 255 16.23 2.17 11.14
CA LEU A 255 14.85 1.75 10.88
C LEU A 255 13.90 2.21 11.99
N ALA A 256 14.32 2.15 13.25
CA ALA A 256 13.50 2.58 14.39
C ALA A 256 13.16 4.06 14.32
N PHE A 257 14.12 4.91 13.93
CA PHE A 257 13.88 6.34 13.77
C PHE A 257 12.99 6.66 12.58
N MET A 258 13.21 6.00 11.43
CA MET A 258 12.37 6.17 10.24
C MET A 258 10.93 5.75 10.50
N SER A 259 10.73 4.58 11.13
CA SER A 259 9.38 4.10 11.47
C SER A 259 8.71 4.93 12.56
N ALA A 260 9.46 5.38 13.57
CA ALA A 260 8.90 6.22 14.63
C ALA A 260 8.49 7.59 14.10
N SER A 261 9.28 8.19 13.20
CA SER A 261 8.88 9.42 12.55
C SER A 261 7.68 9.20 11.62
N GLY A 262 7.65 8.12 10.84
CA GLY A 262 6.48 7.74 10.03
C GLY A 262 5.20 7.51 10.84
N TRP A 263 5.32 7.06 12.09
CA TRP A 263 4.20 6.89 13.01
C TRP A 263 3.76 8.21 13.67
N LEU A 264 4.71 8.98 14.20
CA LEU A 264 4.44 10.19 14.97
C LEU A 264 4.04 11.38 14.10
N PHE A 265 4.64 11.51 12.92
CA PHE A 265 4.39 12.65 12.04
C PHE A 265 2.92 12.84 11.65
N PRO A 266 2.18 11.82 11.16
CA PRO A 266 0.76 12.00 10.89
C PRO A 266 -0.04 12.31 12.16
N LEU A 267 0.27 11.70 13.30
CA LEU A 267 -0.42 12.00 14.55
C LEU A 267 -0.22 13.46 14.99
N LEU A 268 1.00 13.98 14.90
CA LEU A 268 1.30 15.37 15.26
C LEU A 268 0.64 16.37 14.32
N LEU A 269 0.70 16.12 13.00
CA LEU A 269 0.03 16.98 12.03
C LEU A 269 -1.50 16.94 12.19
N SER A 270 -2.07 15.82 12.65
CA SER A 270 -3.53 15.64 12.74
C SER A 270 -4.15 16.48 13.85
N MET A 271 -3.33 16.95 14.78
CA MET A 271 -3.74 17.93 15.80
C MET A 271 -4.04 19.29 15.18
N ARG A 272 -3.49 19.59 14.00
CA ARG A 272 -3.66 20.87 13.30
C ARG A 272 -4.59 20.78 12.09
N GLN A 273 -4.55 19.69 11.33
CA GLN A 273 -5.25 19.60 10.05
C GLN A 273 -5.60 18.17 9.66
N GLU A 274 -6.56 18.02 8.74
CA GLU A 274 -6.86 16.74 8.11
C GLU A 274 -5.67 16.26 7.27
N ILE A 275 -5.37 14.97 7.33
CA ILE A 275 -4.22 14.36 6.65
C ILE A 275 -4.70 13.22 5.77
N ASP A 276 -4.19 13.18 4.54
CA ASP A 276 -4.26 11.97 3.74
C ASP A 276 -3.31 10.89 4.29
N LEU A 277 -3.83 10.01 5.14
CA LEU A 277 -3.07 8.94 5.76
C LEU A 277 -2.48 7.95 4.75
N ARG A 278 -3.08 7.83 3.56
CA ARG A 278 -2.53 7.01 2.46
C ARG A 278 -1.13 7.47 2.08
N THR A 279 -0.85 8.76 2.22
CA THR A 279 0.45 9.34 1.89
C THR A 279 1.54 8.99 2.92
N PHE A 280 1.27 9.13 4.22
CA PHE A 280 2.31 9.08 5.26
C PHE A 280 2.38 7.77 6.04
N ALA A 281 1.22 7.12 6.26
CA ALA A 281 1.14 5.89 7.03
C ALA A 281 2.16 4.83 6.56
N PRO A 282 2.31 4.53 5.25
CA PRO A 282 3.16 3.44 4.80
C PRO A 282 4.59 3.47 5.38
N LEU A 283 5.20 4.65 5.53
CA LEU A 283 6.55 4.79 6.08
C LEU A 283 6.70 4.28 7.52
N ALA A 284 5.62 4.28 8.30
CA ALA A 284 5.66 3.71 9.64
C ALA A 284 5.97 2.20 9.60
N LEU A 285 5.58 1.49 8.55
CA LEU A 285 5.74 0.03 8.41
C LEU A 285 7.19 -0.42 8.18
N ILE A 286 8.12 0.50 7.92
CA ILE A 286 9.55 0.20 7.77
C ILE A 286 10.10 -0.57 9.01
N GLY A 287 9.53 -0.32 10.20
CA GLY A 287 9.92 -0.93 11.46
C GLY A 287 9.33 -2.30 11.75
N LEU A 288 8.54 -2.91 10.85
CA LEU A 288 7.97 -4.26 11.05
C LEU A 288 9.01 -5.34 11.43
N PRO A 289 10.24 -5.38 10.86
CA PRO A 289 11.27 -6.30 11.31
C PRO A 289 11.63 -6.15 12.80
N LEU A 290 11.59 -4.92 13.33
CA LEU A 290 11.88 -4.63 14.74
C LEU A 290 10.71 -5.05 15.63
N PHE A 291 9.48 -4.84 15.16
CA PHE A 291 8.28 -5.33 15.81
C PHE A 291 8.32 -6.86 16.00
N ILE A 292 8.57 -7.61 14.92
CA ILE A 292 8.68 -9.08 14.97
C ILE A 292 9.83 -9.52 15.85
N LYS A 293 10.98 -8.83 15.80
CA LYS A 293 12.09 -9.09 16.72
C LYS A 293 11.65 -8.99 18.18
N SER A 294 10.88 -7.96 18.54
CA SER A 294 10.38 -7.75 19.91
C SER A 294 9.37 -8.81 20.33
N VAL A 295 8.39 -9.12 19.46
CA VAL A 295 7.37 -10.16 19.68
C VAL A 295 8.02 -11.52 19.91
N LEU A 296 8.90 -11.94 19.02
CA LEU A 296 9.55 -13.25 19.09
C LEU A 296 10.52 -13.35 20.27
N ASN A 297 11.24 -12.27 20.60
CA ASN A 297 12.08 -12.27 21.80
C ASN A 297 11.23 -12.43 23.07
N SER A 298 10.07 -11.77 23.12
CA SER A 298 9.13 -11.93 24.22
C SER A 298 8.64 -13.37 24.36
N LEU A 299 8.34 -14.08 23.27
CA LEU A 299 7.97 -15.50 23.33
C LEU A 299 9.13 -16.40 23.79
N ARG A 300 10.37 -16.11 23.38
CA ARG A 300 11.53 -16.98 23.59
C ARG A 300 12.16 -16.89 24.97
N VAL A 301 12.11 -15.74 25.61
CA VAL A 301 12.73 -15.52 26.93
C VAL A 301 11.98 -16.27 28.05
N ARG A 302 10.71 -16.62 27.83
CA ARG A 302 9.85 -17.22 28.86
C ARG A 302 9.96 -18.75 28.91
N LEU A 303 9.76 -19.34 30.08
CA LEU A 303 9.63 -20.78 30.28
C LEU A 303 8.36 -21.31 29.59
N LYS A 304 8.38 -22.57 29.15
CA LYS A 304 7.30 -23.17 28.32
C LYS A 304 5.91 -23.01 28.96
N GLU A 305 5.81 -23.21 30.27
CA GLU A 305 4.58 -23.12 31.07
C GLU A 305 3.92 -21.72 30.97
N PHE A 306 4.71 -20.65 31.00
CA PHE A 306 4.20 -19.27 30.96
C PHE A 306 4.04 -18.70 29.55
N ARG A 307 4.25 -19.51 28.49
CA ARG A 307 4.16 -19.01 27.10
C ARG A 307 2.72 -18.92 26.60
N GLY A 308 1.78 -19.68 27.18
CA GLY A 308 0.40 -19.82 26.66
C GLY A 308 -0.28 -18.48 26.39
N GLN A 309 -0.29 -17.56 27.37
CA GLN A 309 -0.92 -16.24 27.23
C GLN A 309 -0.25 -15.33 26.18
N TYR A 310 1.04 -15.53 25.92
CA TYR A 310 1.75 -14.77 24.88
C TYR A 310 1.48 -15.33 23.49
N TYR A 311 1.42 -16.67 23.36
CA TYR A 311 0.97 -17.31 22.14
C TYR A 311 -0.46 -16.92 21.81
N LEU A 312 -1.35 -16.89 22.80
CA LEU A 312 -2.74 -16.43 22.62
C LEU A 312 -2.77 -14.99 22.09
N ARG A 313 -2.03 -14.05 22.69
CA ARG A 313 -1.96 -12.66 22.19
C ARG A 313 -1.48 -12.54 20.76
N VAL A 314 -0.41 -13.26 20.40
CA VAL A 314 0.12 -13.26 19.03
C VAL A 314 -0.85 -13.93 18.06
N PHE A 315 -1.51 -15.01 18.49
CA PHE A 315 -2.54 -15.68 17.74
C PHE A 315 -3.74 -14.76 17.50
N SER A 316 -4.26 -14.09 18.53
CA SER A 316 -5.35 -13.11 18.41
C SER A 316 -5.00 -11.97 17.46
N LEU A 317 -3.75 -11.48 17.49
CA LEU A 317 -3.27 -10.46 16.56
C LEU A 317 -3.34 -10.95 15.11
N TYR A 318 -2.78 -12.13 14.81
CA TYR A 318 -2.83 -12.67 13.45
C TYR A 318 -4.24 -13.07 13.01
N LEU A 319 -5.05 -13.60 13.92
CA LEU A 319 -6.43 -13.95 13.65
C LEU A 319 -7.23 -12.71 13.28
N LEU A 320 -7.10 -11.61 14.03
CA LEU A 320 -7.79 -10.35 13.73
C LEU A 320 -7.37 -9.82 12.35
N MET A 321 -6.05 -9.71 12.09
CA MET A 321 -5.53 -9.25 10.79
C MET A 321 -6.02 -10.13 9.63
N LEU A 322 -6.06 -11.46 9.83
CA LEU A 322 -6.61 -12.39 8.85
C LEU A 322 -8.11 -12.15 8.62
N THR A 323 -8.90 -11.97 9.68
CA THR A 323 -10.33 -11.69 9.54
C THR A 323 -10.62 -10.37 8.84
N GLU A 324 -9.84 -9.32 9.12
CA GLU A 324 -9.97 -8.00 8.47
C GLU A 324 -9.61 -8.08 6.99
N THR A 325 -8.51 -8.77 6.64
CA THR A 325 -8.11 -8.97 5.24
C THR A 325 -9.10 -9.84 4.47
N LEU A 326 -9.60 -10.91 5.09
CA LEU A 326 -10.67 -11.73 4.50
C LEU A 326 -11.97 -10.94 4.34
N PHE A 327 -12.30 -10.03 5.27
CA PHE A 327 -13.47 -9.16 5.13
C PHE A 327 -13.32 -8.17 3.97
N LEU A 328 -12.14 -7.59 3.79
CA LEU A 328 -11.85 -6.73 2.63
C LEU A 328 -12.03 -7.49 1.32
N TRP A 329 -11.50 -8.71 1.24
CA TRP A 329 -11.61 -9.58 0.06
C TRP A 329 -13.02 -10.13 -0.17
N GLY A 330 -13.73 -10.50 0.91
CA GLY A 330 -15.07 -11.05 0.90
C GLY A 330 -16.19 -10.02 0.82
N SER A 331 -15.86 -8.72 0.76
CA SER A 331 -16.84 -7.62 0.73
C SER A 331 -17.84 -7.71 -0.43
N LYS A 332 -17.44 -8.33 -1.55
CA LYS A 332 -18.34 -8.63 -2.68
C LYS A 332 -19.33 -9.75 -2.37
N ILE A 333 -18.93 -10.75 -1.60
CA ILE A 333 -19.73 -11.92 -1.23
C ILE A 333 -20.71 -11.58 -0.11
N SER A 334 -20.29 -10.74 0.85
CA SER A 334 -21.10 -10.43 2.03
C SER A 334 -22.28 -9.50 1.76
N GLY A 335 -22.33 -8.82 0.60
CA GLY A 335 -23.40 -7.88 0.23
C GLY A 335 -23.58 -6.70 1.22
N ALA A 336 -22.66 -6.56 2.18
CA ALA A 336 -22.91 -5.85 3.43
C ALA A 336 -22.82 -4.33 3.30
N ASN A 337 -22.46 -3.79 2.12
CA ASN A 337 -22.31 -2.35 1.97
C ASN A 337 -22.65 -1.86 0.55
N GLU A 338 -23.94 -1.59 0.30
CA GLU A 338 -24.45 -1.04 -0.97
C GLU A 338 -23.68 0.21 -1.43
N LYS A 339 -23.19 1.03 -0.49
CA LYS A 339 -22.42 2.25 -0.79
C LYS A 339 -21.01 1.94 -1.29
N LEU A 340 -20.38 0.86 -0.82
CA LEU A 340 -19.07 0.39 -1.28
C LEU A 340 -19.21 -0.34 -2.64
N LEU A 341 -20.26 -1.16 -2.79
CA LEU A 341 -20.67 -1.79 -4.04
C LEU A 341 -20.91 -0.76 -5.15
N ASN A 342 -21.68 0.30 -4.85
CA ASN A 342 -21.95 1.37 -5.81
C ASN A 342 -20.72 2.21 -6.18
N ARG A 343 -19.75 2.35 -5.27
CA ARG A 343 -18.53 3.14 -5.53
C ARG A 343 -17.50 2.39 -6.34
N HIS A 344 -17.37 1.08 -6.14
CA HIS A 344 -16.24 0.30 -6.65
C HIS A 344 -16.62 -0.84 -7.59
N PHE A 345 -17.90 -1.17 -7.81
CA PHE A 345 -18.26 -2.34 -8.63
C PHE A 345 -19.21 -2.03 -9.81
N LEU A 346 -20.03 -0.97 -9.72
CA LEU A 346 -21.03 -0.65 -10.75
C LEU A 346 -20.47 -0.31 -12.14
N ALA A 347 -19.41 0.50 -12.21
CA ALA A 347 -19.06 1.16 -13.47
C ALA A 347 -18.65 0.18 -14.58
N LYS A 348 -17.93 -0.88 -14.21
CA LYS A 348 -17.49 -1.94 -15.12
C LYS A 348 -18.66 -2.76 -15.67
N GLU A 349 -19.64 -3.07 -14.82
CA GLU A 349 -20.81 -3.85 -15.23
C GLU A 349 -21.74 -3.05 -16.13
N VAL A 350 -21.95 -1.77 -15.82
CA VAL A 350 -22.66 -0.86 -16.73
C VAL A 350 -21.93 -0.79 -18.06
N ALA A 351 -20.61 -0.62 -18.05
CA ALA A 351 -19.84 -0.49 -19.28
C ALA A 351 -19.90 -1.75 -20.15
N THR A 352 -19.72 -2.93 -19.55
CA THR A 352 -19.80 -4.21 -20.26
C THR A 352 -21.20 -4.46 -20.80
N ALA A 353 -22.26 -4.17 -20.04
CA ALA A 353 -23.64 -4.29 -20.51
C ALA A 353 -23.94 -3.36 -21.71
N LEU A 354 -23.35 -2.17 -21.74
CA LEU A 354 -23.48 -1.23 -22.85
C LEU A 354 -22.68 -1.67 -24.08
N GLN A 355 -21.45 -2.16 -23.89
CA GLN A 355 -20.61 -2.68 -24.96
C GLN A 355 -21.23 -3.92 -25.63
N LEU A 356 -21.83 -4.82 -24.86
CA LEU A 356 -22.56 -5.98 -25.40
C LEU A 356 -23.73 -5.58 -26.30
N ARG A 357 -24.27 -4.36 -26.13
CA ARG A 357 -25.33 -3.79 -26.96
C ARG A 357 -24.80 -2.93 -28.11
N GLY A 358 -23.48 -2.88 -28.32
CA GLY A 358 -22.83 -2.05 -29.33
C GLY A 358 -22.88 -0.54 -29.05
N ILE A 359 -23.12 -0.14 -27.79
CA ILE A 359 -23.24 1.27 -27.42
C ILE A 359 -21.90 1.78 -26.89
N HIS A 360 -21.26 2.66 -27.65
CA HIS A 360 -19.96 3.26 -27.29
C HIS A 360 -20.05 4.74 -26.88
N GLN A 361 -21.24 5.35 -26.99
CA GLN A 361 -21.48 6.74 -26.61
C GLN A 361 -22.81 6.86 -25.85
N ILE A 362 -22.78 7.48 -24.68
CA ILE A 362 -23.98 7.71 -23.85
C ILE A 362 -23.95 9.08 -23.17
N ARG A 363 -25.13 9.69 -23.03
CA ARG A 363 -25.32 10.87 -22.19
C ARG A 363 -25.82 10.44 -20.81
N THR A 364 -25.16 10.90 -19.74
CA THR A 364 -25.57 10.62 -18.35
C THR A 364 -25.67 11.91 -17.55
N ASN A 365 -26.67 12.01 -16.68
CA ASN A 365 -26.77 13.17 -15.76
C ASN A 365 -25.70 13.13 -14.67
N ASP A 366 -25.25 11.92 -14.31
CA ASP A 366 -24.22 11.72 -13.30
C ASP A 366 -22.82 11.83 -13.92
N LYS A 367 -22.19 12.99 -13.74
CA LYS A 367 -20.82 13.25 -14.20
C LYS A 367 -19.79 12.30 -13.58
N GLN A 368 -20.04 11.79 -12.37
CA GLN A 368 -19.12 10.85 -11.72
C GLN A 368 -19.12 9.49 -12.43
N LEU A 369 -20.30 9.03 -12.85
CA LEU A 369 -20.44 7.81 -13.63
C LEU A 369 -19.87 7.97 -15.04
N ALA A 370 -20.14 9.09 -15.71
CA ALA A 370 -19.62 9.38 -17.05
C ALA A 370 -18.09 9.19 -17.12
N LEU A 371 -17.38 9.77 -16.15
CA LEU A 371 -15.93 9.73 -16.12
C LEU A 371 -15.37 8.32 -15.84
N ARG A 372 -16.06 7.50 -15.05
CA ARG A 372 -15.70 6.09 -14.86
C ARG A 372 -15.96 5.27 -16.12
N LEU A 373 -17.08 5.52 -16.82
CA LEU A 373 -17.41 4.85 -18.08
C LEU A 373 -16.40 5.18 -19.18
N GLN A 374 -15.86 6.40 -19.19
CA GLN A 374 -14.80 6.83 -20.11
C GLN A 374 -13.55 5.96 -20.00
N PHE A 375 -13.16 5.54 -18.80
CA PHE A 375 -12.04 4.61 -18.59
C PHE A 375 -12.26 3.25 -19.27
N TYR A 376 -13.52 2.80 -19.33
CA TYR A 376 -13.90 1.58 -20.04
C TYR A 376 -14.22 1.81 -21.53
N GLY A 377 -13.89 2.98 -22.09
CA GLY A 377 -14.05 3.27 -23.51
C GLY A 377 -15.44 3.75 -23.95
N ILE A 378 -16.34 4.08 -23.02
CA ILE A 378 -17.64 4.68 -23.35
C ILE A 378 -17.53 6.19 -23.23
N LYS A 379 -17.64 6.89 -24.36
CA LYS A 379 -17.51 8.35 -24.41
C LYS A 379 -18.83 9.02 -24.02
N GLU A 380 -18.73 10.19 -23.39
CA GLU A 380 -19.89 11.03 -23.15
C GLU A 380 -20.41 11.61 -24.48
N GLY A 381 -21.65 11.31 -24.85
CA GLY A 381 -22.22 11.74 -26.14
C GLY A 381 -23.31 10.82 -26.69
N GLY A 382 -23.67 11.02 -27.96
CA GLY A 382 -24.66 10.17 -28.65
C GLY A 382 -26.13 10.52 -28.40
N ARG A 383 -27.01 9.73 -29.02
CA ARG A 383 -28.49 9.90 -29.01
C ARG A 383 -29.18 9.21 -27.83
N LEU A 384 -28.45 8.39 -27.07
CA LEU A 384 -29.00 7.59 -25.97
C LEU A 384 -28.62 8.22 -24.63
N ARG A 385 -29.61 8.34 -23.74
CA ARG A 385 -29.45 8.85 -22.37
C ARG A 385 -29.66 7.73 -21.36
N LEU A 386 -28.72 7.56 -20.44
CA LEU A 386 -28.83 6.62 -19.33
C LEU A 386 -29.55 7.30 -18.17
N ILE A 387 -30.70 6.77 -17.76
CA ILE A 387 -31.49 7.26 -16.62
C ILE A 387 -31.63 6.14 -15.59
N ASN A 388 -31.39 6.45 -14.31
CA ASN A 388 -31.56 5.50 -13.22
C ASN A 388 -33.07 5.23 -12.99
N THR A 389 -33.48 3.97 -13.12
CA THR A 389 -34.89 3.56 -13.07
C THR A 389 -35.50 3.51 -11.68
N LYS A 390 -34.74 3.79 -10.60
CA LYS A 390 -35.38 4.14 -9.30
C LYS A 390 -36.39 5.30 -9.45
N ILE A 391 -36.27 6.10 -10.52
CA ILE A 391 -37.09 7.28 -10.82
C ILE A 391 -38.14 7.00 -11.93
N SER A 392 -38.09 5.86 -12.63
CA SER A 392 -38.93 5.59 -13.82
C SER A 392 -39.82 4.36 -13.63
N LYS A 393 -41.13 4.49 -13.90
CA LYS A 393 -42.15 3.41 -13.82
C LYS A 393 -42.03 2.35 -14.94
N LYS A 394 -41.03 2.41 -15.82
CA LYS A 394 -40.83 1.45 -16.93
C LYS A 394 -39.92 0.30 -16.54
N ARG A 395 -40.10 -0.87 -17.17
CA ARG A 395 -39.18 -2.01 -17.03
C ARG A 395 -37.76 -1.55 -17.37
N PRO A 396 -36.77 -1.81 -16.51
CA PRO A 396 -35.40 -1.39 -16.73
C PRO A 396 -34.75 -2.17 -17.87
N ASP A 397 -33.97 -1.47 -18.69
CA ASP A 397 -33.24 -2.08 -19.80
C ASP A 397 -31.98 -2.79 -19.31
N ILE A 398 -31.32 -2.26 -18.27
CA ILE A 398 -30.13 -2.84 -17.66
C ILE A 398 -30.41 -2.99 -16.16
N THR A 399 -30.34 -4.22 -15.66
CA THR A 399 -30.44 -4.54 -14.23
C THR A 399 -29.12 -5.10 -13.75
N ILE A 400 -28.54 -4.45 -12.75
CA ILE A 400 -27.34 -4.95 -12.08
C ILE A 400 -27.76 -5.68 -10.82
N ILE A 401 -27.56 -6.99 -10.82
CA ILE A 401 -27.97 -7.90 -9.75
C ILE A 401 -26.70 -8.37 -9.01
N TYR A 402 -26.69 -8.20 -7.70
CA TYR A 402 -25.64 -8.68 -6.81
C TYR A 402 -26.26 -9.40 -5.61
N ALA A 403 -25.80 -10.63 -5.33
CA ALA A 403 -26.32 -11.46 -4.25
C ALA A 403 -27.86 -11.50 -4.24
N ASP A 404 -28.46 -11.73 -5.42
CA ASP A 404 -29.91 -11.77 -5.67
C ASP A 404 -30.69 -10.48 -5.36
N LYS A 405 -29.98 -9.35 -5.18
CA LYS A 405 -30.57 -8.01 -5.04
C LYS A 405 -30.24 -7.11 -6.23
N ILE A 406 -31.25 -6.39 -6.73
CA ILE A 406 -31.05 -5.36 -7.77
C ILE A 406 -30.42 -4.13 -7.11
N LEU A 407 -29.12 -3.91 -7.33
CA LEU A 407 -28.40 -2.75 -6.78
C LEU A 407 -28.82 -1.46 -7.48
N GLN A 408 -28.73 -1.48 -8.81
CA GLN A 408 -29.15 -0.36 -9.67
C GLN A 408 -29.74 -0.90 -10.96
N SER A 409 -30.67 -0.12 -11.47
CA SER A 409 -31.34 -0.39 -12.74
C SER A 409 -31.27 0.88 -13.58
N TYR A 410 -31.09 0.71 -14.88
CA TYR A 410 -31.02 1.81 -15.84
C TYR A 410 -31.96 1.57 -17.01
N SER A 411 -32.61 2.64 -17.46
CA SER A 411 -33.35 2.70 -18.72
C SER A 411 -32.58 3.54 -19.73
N LEU A 412 -32.55 3.08 -20.98
CA LEU A 412 -31.99 3.79 -22.11
C LEU A 412 -33.12 4.58 -22.78
N VAL A 413 -33.06 5.90 -22.68
CA VAL A 413 -34.03 6.78 -23.34
C VAL A 413 -33.38 7.43 -24.55
N ARG A 414 -34.03 7.34 -25.70
CA ARG A 414 -33.59 8.07 -26.89
C ARG A 414 -33.93 9.55 -26.69
N HIS A 415 -32.93 10.40 -26.83
CA HIS A 415 -33.10 11.85 -26.76
C HIS A 415 -33.82 12.38 -28.01
#